data_AF-A0A495PPA0-F1
#
_entry.id   AF-A0A495PPA0-F1
#
_cell.length_a   1.000
_cell.length_b   1.000
_cell.length_c   1.000
_cell.angle_alpha   90.00
_cell.angle_beta   90.00
_cell.angle_gamma   90.00
#
_symmetry.space_group_name_H-M   'P 1'
#
loop_
_entity.id
_entity.type
_entity.pdbx_description
1 polymer ?
#
loop_
_entity_poly.entity_id
_entity_poly.type
_entity_poly.pdbx_seq_one_letter_code
_entity_poly.pdbx_strand_id
1 'polypeptide(L)'
;MNFDIITYLSFFAFIYVYSRLAIHYLPVIYSHFLNENLSLVNSVEKPRLLFHFTGLSFMHLMSNFHHSNQTSNLAVQLIIVLVYLLGLYFCLTSWRENFKSSFLKKIISNSDKSPNNFNLSISDIHLTQLYNEMVRFDLIDQEATSLLDFKNVLLEDWGNQRSRIHLKMDGPSCREFYDHLIKTFPHNSITLKNLFVTSGLLIRPDGKKYNYNTLKNAPTRSPISKQHEALEAIFQKFK
;
A
#
# COMPACT_ATOMS: atom_id res chain seq x y z
N MET A 1 -25.12 56.19 -5.66
CA MET A 1 -24.23 55.02 -5.82
C MET A 1 -24.26 54.29 -4.49
N ASN A 2 -25.03 53.20 -4.37
CA ASN A 2 -25.14 52.48 -3.10
C ASN A 2 -23.88 51.64 -2.91
N PHE A 3 -23.09 51.97 -1.89
CA PHE A 3 -21.90 51.24 -1.52
C PHE A 3 -22.29 49.94 -0.82
N ASP A 4 -22.40 48.84 -1.58
CA ASP A 4 -22.59 47.51 -0.99
C ASP A 4 -21.23 46.93 -0.58
N ILE A 5 -20.88 47.13 0.69
CA ILE A 5 -19.65 46.64 1.32
C ILE A 5 -19.48 45.13 1.10
N ILE A 6 -20.56 44.35 1.09
CA ILE A 6 -20.53 42.89 0.92
C ILE A 6 -20.01 42.55 -0.47
N THR A 7 -20.49 43.24 -1.49
CA THR A 7 -20.05 43.03 -2.88
C THR A 7 -18.55 43.30 -3.05
N TYR A 8 -18.01 44.37 -2.46
CA TYR A 8 -16.58 44.67 -2.53
C TYR A 8 -15.73 43.65 -1.78
N LEU A 9 -16.14 43.26 -0.57
CA LEU A 9 -15.43 42.23 0.22
C LEU A 9 -15.40 40.89 -0.51
N SER A 10 -16.53 40.48 -1.11
CA SER A 10 -16.59 39.26 -1.92
C SER A 10 -15.65 39.33 -3.13
N PHE A 11 -15.63 40.47 -3.82
CA PHE A 11 -14.73 40.69 -4.96
C PHE A 11 -13.25 40.56 -4.58
N PHE A 12 -12.81 41.20 -3.49
CA PHE A 12 -11.44 41.06 -2.99
C PHE A 12 -11.10 39.61 -2.59
N ALA A 13 -12.04 38.90 -1.98
CA ALA A 13 -11.85 37.49 -1.64
C ALA A 13 -11.69 36.61 -2.90
N PHE A 14 -12.45 36.86 -3.97
CA PHE A 14 -12.26 36.16 -5.24
C PHE A 14 -10.88 36.46 -5.85
N ILE A 15 -10.47 37.73 -5.90
CA ILE A 15 -9.13 38.10 -6.40
C ILE A 15 -8.06 37.35 -5.61
N TYR A 16 -8.16 37.31 -4.29
CA TYR A 16 -7.21 36.62 -3.44
C TYR A 16 -7.14 35.10 -3.75
N VAL A 17 -8.28 34.42 -3.84
CA VAL A 17 -8.30 32.97 -4.10
C VAL A 17 -7.79 32.67 -5.52
N TYR A 18 -8.23 33.42 -6.53
CA TYR A 18 -7.82 33.21 -7.91
C TYR A 18 -6.36 33.55 -8.17
N SER A 19 -5.85 34.65 -7.62
CA SER A 19 -4.43 35.00 -7.74
C SER A 19 -3.55 33.91 -7.13
N ARG A 20 -3.95 33.34 -5.99
CA ARG A 20 -3.21 32.26 -5.34
C ARG A 20 -3.21 30.97 -6.16
N LEU A 21 -4.33 30.60 -6.78
CA LEU A 21 -4.39 29.48 -7.72
C LEU A 21 -3.51 29.73 -8.95
N ALA A 22 -3.59 30.94 -9.51
CA ALA A 22 -2.81 31.32 -10.68
C ALA A 22 -1.31 31.23 -10.41
N ILE A 23 -0.82 31.81 -9.30
CA ILE A 23 0.59 31.76 -8.91
C ILE A 23 1.10 30.32 -8.80
N HIS A 24 0.29 29.40 -8.26
CA HIS A 24 0.73 28.03 -8.02
C HIS A 24 0.64 27.14 -9.26
N TYR A 25 -0.40 27.29 -10.09
CA TYR A 25 -0.67 26.37 -11.21
C TYR A 25 -0.27 26.94 -12.58
N LEU A 26 -0.19 28.25 -12.78
CA LEU A 26 0.28 28.81 -14.07
C LEU A 26 1.70 28.38 -14.44
N PRO A 27 2.69 28.33 -13.54
CA PRO A 27 4.03 27.87 -13.90
C PRO A 27 4.04 26.44 -14.41
N VAL A 28 3.14 25.60 -13.89
CA VAL A 28 3.03 24.17 -14.22
C VAL A 28 2.37 23.98 -15.57
N ILE A 29 1.34 24.77 -15.85
CA ILE A 29 0.69 24.80 -17.16
C ILE A 29 1.69 25.32 -18.21
N TYR A 30 2.43 26.38 -17.88
CA TYR A 30 3.43 26.97 -18.76
C TYR A 30 4.57 25.99 -19.07
N SER A 31 5.13 25.31 -18.07
CA SER A 31 6.18 24.31 -18.27
C SER A 31 5.70 23.11 -19.09
N HIS A 32 4.43 22.70 -18.94
CA HIS A 32 3.82 21.68 -19.79
C HIS A 32 3.79 22.09 -21.27
N PHE A 33 3.44 23.35 -21.57
CA PHE A 33 3.50 23.87 -22.94
C PHE A 33 4.92 23.99 -23.50
N LEU A 34 5.92 24.15 -22.64
CA LEU A 34 7.34 24.18 -23.02
C LEU A 34 8.00 22.79 -23.12
N ASN A 35 7.27 21.70 -22.92
CA ASN A 35 7.81 20.33 -22.79
C ASN A 35 8.91 20.21 -21.70
N GLU A 36 8.88 21.07 -20.69
CA GLU A 36 9.75 20.96 -19.54
C GLU A 36 9.20 19.93 -18.55
N ASN A 37 10.05 19.03 -18.07
CA ASN A 37 9.67 18.01 -17.08
C ASN A 37 9.50 18.63 -15.68
N LEU A 38 8.38 19.33 -15.48
CA LEU A 38 7.96 19.82 -14.17
C LEU A 38 6.89 18.88 -13.64
N SER A 39 7.34 17.86 -12.90
CA SER A 39 6.46 16.84 -12.35
C SER A 39 5.77 17.40 -11.09
N LEU A 40 4.50 17.77 -11.20
CA LEU A 40 3.69 18.13 -10.03
C LEU A 40 3.25 16.85 -9.29
N VAL A 41 4.21 16.04 -8.86
CA VAL A 41 3.96 14.74 -8.20
C VAL A 41 3.93 14.95 -6.69
N ASN A 42 3.09 15.90 -6.24
CA ASN A 42 2.77 16.02 -4.83
C ASN A 42 1.38 15.48 -4.61
N SER A 43 1.29 14.39 -3.84
CA SER A 43 0.05 13.69 -3.51
C SER A 43 -1.01 14.56 -2.80
N VAL A 44 -0.61 15.74 -2.32
CA VAL A 44 -1.45 16.77 -1.67
C VAL A 44 -2.24 17.61 -2.68
N GLU A 45 -1.82 17.64 -3.96
CA GLU A 45 -2.39 18.53 -4.97
C GLU A 45 -3.81 18.12 -5.39
N LYS A 46 -4.10 16.81 -5.48
CA LYS A 46 -5.45 16.31 -5.77
C LYS A 46 -6.47 16.73 -4.68
N PRO A 47 -6.21 16.50 -3.37
CA PRO A 47 -7.04 17.05 -2.30
C PRO A 47 -7.17 18.58 -2.35
N ARG A 48 -6.08 19.30 -2.64
CA ARG A 48 -6.08 20.77 -2.69
C ARG A 48 -7.03 21.29 -3.77
N LEU A 49 -6.98 20.72 -4.97
CA LEU A 49 -7.87 21.09 -6.07
C LEU A 49 -9.33 20.82 -5.72
N LEU A 50 -9.63 19.69 -5.07
CA LEU A 50 -10.98 19.37 -4.62
C LEU A 50 -11.51 20.40 -3.61
N PHE A 51 -10.69 20.81 -2.64
CA PHE A 51 -11.07 21.82 -1.65
C PHE A 51 -11.33 23.18 -2.30
N HIS A 52 -10.51 23.59 -3.27
CA HIS A 52 -10.73 24.82 -4.03
C HIS A 52 -11.97 24.75 -4.90
N PHE A 53 -12.19 23.65 -5.60
CA PHE A 53 -13.37 23.47 -6.44
C PHE A 53 -14.66 23.60 -5.62
N THR A 54 -14.73 22.90 -4.49
CA THR A 54 -15.87 22.97 -3.56
C THR A 54 -16.03 24.37 -2.97
N GLY A 55 -14.93 24.97 -2.50
CA GLY A 55 -14.95 26.30 -1.90
C GLY A 55 -15.38 27.40 -2.86
N LEU A 56 -14.81 27.41 -4.07
CA LEU A 56 -15.18 28.35 -5.13
C LEU A 56 -16.63 28.15 -5.58
N SER A 57 -17.11 26.91 -5.65
CA SER A 57 -18.50 26.63 -6.00
C SER A 57 -19.47 27.29 -5.01
N PHE A 58 -19.21 27.17 -3.70
CA PHE A 58 -20.02 27.84 -2.69
C PHE A 58 -19.91 29.37 -2.76
N MET A 59 -18.70 29.90 -2.94
CA MET A 59 -18.49 31.36 -3.06
C MET A 59 -19.26 31.92 -4.26
N HIS A 60 -19.17 31.29 -5.44
CA HIS A 60 -19.88 31.72 -6.65
C HIS A 60 -21.38 31.61 -6.50
N LEU A 61 -21.88 30.48 -5.97
CA LEU A 61 -23.31 30.26 -5.80
C LEU A 61 -23.92 31.30 -4.87
N MET A 62 -23.27 31.58 -3.73
CA MET A 62 -23.74 32.59 -2.78
C MET A 62 -23.59 34.03 -3.31
N SER A 63 -22.50 34.34 -4.01
CA SER A 63 -22.31 35.68 -4.63
C SER A 63 -23.36 35.95 -5.71
N ASN A 64 -23.64 34.97 -6.57
CA ASN A 64 -24.67 35.08 -7.59
C ASN A 64 -26.06 35.16 -6.98
N PHE A 65 -26.33 34.36 -5.94
CA PHE A 65 -27.59 34.40 -5.23
C PHE A 65 -27.83 35.76 -4.57
N HIS A 66 -26.83 36.32 -3.87
CA HIS A 66 -26.88 37.68 -3.30
C HIS A 66 -27.23 38.74 -4.34
N HIS A 67 -26.59 38.69 -5.51
CA HIS A 67 -26.81 39.66 -6.56
C HIS A 67 -28.21 39.53 -7.19
N SER A 68 -28.68 38.30 -7.39
CA SER A 68 -30.00 38.02 -7.98
C SER A 68 -31.15 38.26 -7.01
N ASN A 69 -30.94 38.01 -5.72
CA ASN A 69 -31.97 37.99 -4.70
C ASN A 69 -31.81 39.19 -3.77
N GLN A 70 -32.37 40.33 -4.18
CA GLN A 70 -32.32 41.60 -3.44
C GLN A 70 -33.25 41.63 -2.21
N THR A 71 -33.35 40.51 -1.47
CA THR A 71 -34.20 40.45 -0.28
C THR A 71 -33.65 41.32 0.83
N SER A 72 -34.53 42.04 1.51
CA SER A 72 -34.22 42.78 2.74
C SER A 72 -34.23 41.89 3.99
N ASN A 73 -34.49 40.59 3.85
CA ASN A 73 -34.56 39.67 4.98
C ASN A 73 -33.15 39.39 5.51
N LEU A 74 -32.89 39.92 6.71
CA LEU A 74 -31.61 39.83 7.40
C LEU A 74 -31.18 38.37 7.64
N ALA A 75 -32.12 37.47 7.95
CA ALA A 75 -31.81 36.06 8.18
C ALA A 75 -31.26 35.37 6.92
N VAL A 76 -31.83 35.68 5.76
CA VAL A 76 -31.37 35.15 4.46
C VAL A 76 -29.98 35.71 4.12
N GLN A 77 -29.76 37.02 4.33
CA GLN A 77 -28.46 37.64 4.12
C GLN A 77 -27.37 37.04 5.01
N LEU A 78 -27.67 36.75 6.27
CA LEU A 78 -26.73 36.07 7.17
C LEU A 78 -26.35 34.67 6.68
N ILE A 79 -27.32 33.88 6.21
CA ILE A 79 -27.05 32.55 5.66
C ILE A 79 -26.13 32.63 4.45
N ILE A 80 -26.40 33.57 3.52
CA ILE A 80 -25.57 33.81 2.34
C ILE A 80 -24.12 34.08 2.75
N VAL A 81 -23.92 35.01 3.69
CA VAL A 81 -22.57 35.38 4.17
C VAL A 81 -21.89 34.20 4.86
N LEU A 82 -22.60 33.44 5.69
CA LEU A 82 -22.02 32.27 6.38
C LEU A 82 -21.57 31.19 5.41
N VAL A 83 -22.39 30.85 4.42
CA VAL A 83 -22.04 29.85 3.39
C VAL A 83 -20.89 30.36 2.50
N TYR A 84 -20.87 31.66 2.19
CA TYR A 84 -19.77 32.28 1.47
C TYR A 84 -18.44 32.17 2.25
N LEU A 85 -18.46 32.51 3.54
CA LEU A 85 -17.29 32.38 4.42
C LEU A 85 -16.84 30.94 4.59
N LEU A 86 -17.77 29.99 4.61
CA LEU A 86 -17.45 28.56 4.60
C LEU A 86 -16.70 28.18 3.31
N GLY A 87 -17.18 28.62 2.15
CA GLY A 87 -16.50 28.42 0.87
C GLY A 87 -15.08 29.01 0.85
N LEU A 88 -14.93 30.23 1.38
CA LEU A 88 -13.62 30.87 1.53
C LEU A 88 -12.70 30.07 2.48
N TYR A 89 -13.23 29.57 3.59
CA TYR A 89 -12.49 28.72 4.52
C TYR A 89 -11.96 27.44 3.85
N PHE A 90 -12.76 26.77 3.01
CA PHE A 90 -12.30 25.62 2.22
C PHE A 90 -11.11 25.98 1.32
N CYS A 91 -11.16 27.12 0.63
CA CYS A 91 -10.05 27.57 -0.20
C CYS A 91 -8.78 27.86 0.63
N LEU A 92 -8.92 28.54 1.77
CA LEU A 92 -7.80 28.92 2.63
C LEU A 92 -7.14 27.73 3.35
N THR A 93 -7.93 26.75 3.80
CA THR A 93 -7.42 25.60 4.56
C THR A 93 -6.47 24.74 3.74
N SER A 94 -6.73 24.59 2.45
CA SER A 94 -5.93 23.77 1.54
C SER A 94 -4.45 24.19 1.39
N TRP A 95 -4.13 25.42 1.83
CA TRP A 95 -2.77 25.98 1.82
C TRP A 95 -2.08 25.96 3.18
N ARG A 96 -2.75 25.50 4.24
CA ARG A 96 -2.14 25.43 5.58
C ARG A 96 -1.19 24.24 5.69
N GLU A 97 -0.14 24.37 6.51
CA GLU A 97 0.77 23.26 6.81
C GLU A 97 0.06 22.06 7.45
N ASN A 98 -0.99 22.31 8.23
CA ASN A 98 -1.82 21.25 8.81
C ASN A 98 -2.54 20.41 7.73
N PHE A 99 -2.93 21.04 6.61
CA PHE A 99 -3.52 20.32 5.48
C PHE A 99 -2.48 19.43 4.82
N LYS A 100 -1.30 19.98 4.52
CA LYS A 100 -0.18 19.24 3.94
C LYS A 100 0.21 18.03 4.81
N SER A 101 0.39 18.23 6.11
CA SER A 101 0.77 17.15 7.03
C SER A 101 -0.32 16.08 7.21
N SER A 102 -1.60 16.45 7.20
CA SER A 102 -2.71 15.49 7.31
C SER A 102 -2.79 14.54 6.11
N PHE A 103 -2.54 15.05 4.90
CA PHE A 103 -2.56 14.24 3.68
C PHE A 103 -1.22 13.54 3.41
N LEU A 104 -0.08 14.11 3.81
CA LEU A 104 1.22 13.44 3.70
C LEU A 104 1.35 12.26 4.68
N LYS A 105 0.99 12.43 5.96
CA LYS A 105 1.10 11.35 6.97
C LYS A 105 0.25 10.13 6.63
N LYS A 106 -0.96 10.35 6.07
CA LYS A 106 -1.88 9.27 5.66
C LYS A 106 -1.36 8.46 4.47
N ILE A 107 -0.46 9.02 3.67
CA ILE A 107 0.13 8.36 2.50
C ILE A 107 1.42 7.64 2.90
N ILE A 108 2.27 8.26 3.73
CA ILE A 108 3.47 7.61 4.28
C ILE A 108 3.08 6.39 5.14
N SER A 109 2.00 6.48 5.93
CA SER A 109 1.49 5.32 6.68
C SER A 109 1.01 4.16 5.80
N ASN A 110 0.76 4.40 4.51
CA ASN A 110 0.40 3.36 3.55
C ASN A 110 1.59 2.86 2.72
N SER A 111 2.70 3.60 2.65
CA SER A 111 3.90 3.20 1.89
C SER A 111 4.92 2.40 2.71
N ASP A 112 4.93 2.56 4.04
CA ASP A 112 5.83 1.80 4.93
C ASP A 112 5.14 0.56 5.51
N LYS A 113 4.51 -0.25 4.64
CA LYS A 113 4.32 -1.65 5.03
C LYS A 113 5.69 -2.30 4.90
N SER A 114 6.27 -2.72 6.03
CA SER A 114 7.44 -3.61 6.03
C SER A 114 7.23 -4.69 4.96
N PRO A 115 8.24 -5.02 4.14
CA PRO A 115 8.09 -6.04 3.11
C PRO A 115 7.50 -7.28 3.75
N ASN A 116 6.40 -7.78 3.19
CA ASN A 116 5.79 -9.02 3.69
C ASN A 116 6.68 -10.15 3.19
N ASN A 117 7.77 -10.44 3.89
CA ASN A 117 8.67 -11.53 3.60
C ASN A 117 8.78 -12.47 4.83
N PHE A 118 9.59 -13.52 4.71
CA PHE A 118 9.76 -14.49 5.79
C PHE A 118 10.73 -14.03 6.89
N ASN A 119 11.46 -12.92 6.69
CA ASN A 119 12.60 -12.50 7.52
C ASN A 119 13.51 -13.67 7.90
N LEU A 120 13.84 -14.52 6.92
CA LEU A 120 14.71 -15.67 7.10
C LEU A 120 16.15 -15.19 7.25
N SER A 121 16.72 -15.33 8.46
CA SER A 121 18.15 -15.15 8.68
C SER A 121 18.91 -16.41 8.26
N ILE A 122 19.10 -16.56 6.94
CA ILE A 122 19.81 -17.69 6.31
C ILE A 122 20.82 -17.14 5.30
N SER A 123 22.02 -17.75 5.24
CA SER A 123 23.04 -17.35 4.26
C SER A 123 22.70 -17.87 2.87
N ASP A 124 23.20 -17.19 1.83
CA ASP A 124 23.00 -17.61 0.43
C ASP A 124 23.56 -19.02 0.15
N ILE A 125 24.67 -19.37 0.83
CA ILE A 125 25.29 -20.69 0.78
C ILE A 125 24.32 -21.74 1.35
N HIS A 126 23.74 -21.48 2.52
CA HIS A 126 22.78 -22.40 3.13
C HIS A 126 21.50 -22.54 2.31
N LEU A 127 21.00 -21.48 1.68
CA LEU A 127 19.86 -21.56 0.76
C LEU A 127 20.16 -22.43 -0.46
N THR A 128 21.34 -22.25 -1.05
CA THR A 128 21.79 -23.03 -2.19
C THR A 128 21.94 -24.50 -1.82
N GLN A 129 22.52 -24.79 -0.66
CA GLN A 129 22.63 -26.14 -0.12
C GLN A 129 21.25 -26.75 0.15
N LEU A 130 20.32 -26.01 0.75
CA LEU A 130 18.97 -26.49 1.04
C LEU A 130 18.24 -26.85 -0.25
N TYR A 131 18.28 -25.98 -1.26
CA TYR A 131 17.70 -26.26 -2.58
C TYR A 131 18.30 -27.53 -3.20
N ASN A 132 19.63 -27.64 -3.23
CA ASN A 132 20.31 -28.79 -3.85
C ASN A 132 19.95 -30.10 -3.17
N GLU A 133 19.87 -30.12 -1.84
CA GLU A 133 19.47 -31.34 -1.13
C GLU A 133 17.97 -31.64 -1.31
N MET A 134 17.10 -30.63 -1.33
CA MET A 134 15.68 -30.85 -1.63
C MET A 134 15.47 -31.39 -3.05
N VAL A 135 16.27 -30.97 -4.03
CA VAL A 135 16.27 -31.55 -5.39
C VAL A 135 16.80 -32.98 -5.36
N ARG A 136 17.92 -33.24 -4.65
CA ARG A 136 18.53 -34.57 -4.53
C ARG A 136 17.58 -35.63 -3.98
N PHE A 137 16.71 -35.26 -3.03
CA PHE A 137 15.70 -36.13 -2.45
C PHE A 137 14.33 -36.06 -3.17
N ASP A 138 14.25 -35.42 -4.34
CA ASP A 138 13.02 -35.24 -5.14
C ASP A 138 11.85 -34.59 -4.35
N LEU A 139 12.16 -33.62 -3.48
CA LEU A 139 11.18 -32.90 -2.65
C LEU A 139 10.67 -31.61 -3.32
N ILE A 140 11.33 -31.17 -4.40
CA ILE A 140 10.96 -30.00 -5.20
C ILE A 140 10.87 -30.42 -6.67
N ASP A 141 9.90 -29.86 -7.38
CA ASP A 141 9.86 -29.95 -8.83
C ASP A 141 10.88 -29.00 -9.47
N GLN A 142 12.02 -29.57 -9.88
CA GLN A 142 13.13 -28.84 -10.51
C GLN A 142 12.75 -28.25 -11.89
N GLU A 143 11.75 -28.81 -12.58
CA GLU A 143 11.30 -28.26 -13.87
C GLU A 143 10.49 -26.97 -13.66
N ALA A 144 9.75 -26.90 -12.55
CA ALA A 144 8.89 -25.77 -12.22
C ALA A 144 9.52 -24.75 -11.25
N THR A 145 10.56 -25.14 -10.51
CA THR A 145 11.20 -24.30 -9.47
C THR A 145 12.69 -24.23 -9.71
N SER A 146 13.19 -23.08 -10.17
CA SER A 146 14.63 -22.84 -10.28
C SER A 146 15.24 -22.46 -8.91
N LEU A 147 16.57 -22.54 -8.80
CA LEU A 147 17.29 -22.04 -7.62
C LEU A 147 17.01 -20.56 -7.35
N LEU A 148 16.86 -19.76 -8.42
CA LEU A 148 16.54 -18.34 -8.29
C LEU A 148 15.13 -18.15 -7.73
N ASP A 149 14.15 -18.91 -8.23
CA ASP A 149 12.77 -18.86 -7.72
C ASP A 149 12.71 -19.26 -6.24
N PHE A 150 13.49 -20.27 -5.87
CA PHE A 150 13.61 -20.72 -4.48
C PHE A 150 14.15 -19.61 -3.56
N LYS A 151 15.22 -18.93 -3.96
CA LYS A 151 15.79 -17.80 -3.21
C LYS A 151 14.83 -16.62 -3.13
N ASN A 152 14.23 -16.23 -4.25
CA ASN A 152 13.29 -15.11 -4.30
C ASN A 152 12.07 -15.35 -3.41
N VAL A 153 11.54 -16.57 -3.42
CA VAL A 153 10.41 -16.94 -2.55
C VAL A 153 10.76 -16.82 -1.07
N LEU A 154 11.97 -17.19 -0.67
CA LEU A 154 12.37 -17.20 0.74
C LEU A 154 12.86 -15.85 1.27
N LEU A 155 13.39 -14.97 0.40
CA LEU A 155 14.04 -13.72 0.81
C LEU A 155 13.28 -12.44 0.43
N GLU A 156 12.61 -12.43 -0.73
CA GLU A 156 11.95 -11.22 -1.25
C GLU A 156 10.52 -11.04 -0.70
N ASP A 157 9.96 -9.85 -0.93
CA ASP A 157 8.58 -9.53 -0.56
C ASP A 157 7.59 -10.40 -1.36
N TRP A 158 6.71 -11.10 -0.67
CA TRP A 158 5.69 -11.98 -1.25
C TRP A 158 4.80 -11.27 -2.27
N GLY A 159 4.57 -9.97 -2.11
CA GLY A 159 3.68 -9.18 -2.98
C GLY A 159 4.30 -8.73 -4.30
N ASN A 160 5.63 -8.68 -4.39
CA ASN A 160 6.34 -8.08 -5.53
C ASN A 160 6.95 -9.11 -6.50
N GLN A 161 6.98 -10.38 -6.13
CA GLN A 161 7.61 -11.44 -6.91
C GLN A 161 6.60 -12.47 -7.44
N ARG A 162 6.90 -13.04 -8.62
CA ARG A 162 6.06 -14.02 -9.32
C ARG A 162 6.53 -15.47 -9.17
N SER A 163 7.69 -15.67 -8.55
CA SER A 163 8.30 -16.97 -8.31
C SER A 163 7.41 -17.81 -7.37
N ARG A 164 7.45 -19.13 -7.57
CA ARG A 164 6.73 -20.11 -6.79
C ARG A 164 7.63 -21.31 -6.53
N ILE A 165 7.48 -21.92 -5.36
CA ILE A 165 8.14 -23.19 -5.04
C ILE A 165 7.09 -24.29 -5.18
N HIS A 166 7.34 -25.21 -6.10
CA HIS A 166 6.52 -26.39 -6.32
C HIS A 166 7.09 -27.56 -5.52
N LEU A 167 6.43 -27.87 -4.40
CA LEU A 167 6.86 -28.94 -3.51
C LEU A 167 6.27 -30.27 -3.95
N LYS A 168 7.11 -31.31 -3.98
CA LYS A 168 6.73 -32.72 -4.17
C LYS A 168 6.43 -33.43 -2.84
N MET A 169 5.89 -32.70 -1.87
CA MET A 169 5.66 -33.18 -0.51
C MET A 169 4.18 -33.14 -0.13
N ASP A 170 3.76 -34.13 0.67
CA ASP A 170 2.42 -34.17 1.25
C ASP A 170 2.31 -33.24 2.48
N GLY A 171 1.10 -33.14 3.04
CA GLY A 171 0.83 -32.27 4.19
C GLY A 171 1.71 -32.58 5.40
N PRO A 172 1.80 -33.85 5.86
CA PRO A 172 2.71 -34.25 6.93
C PRO A 172 4.17 -33.89 6.66
N SER A 173 4.73 -34.18 5.48
CA SER A 173 6.13 -33.84 5.17
C SER A 173 6.36 -32.33 5.10
N CYS A 174 5.39 -31.54 4.62
CA CYS A 174 5.49 -30.08 4.66
C CYS A 174 5.46 -29.51 6.08
N ARG A 175 4.66 -30.10 6.96
CA ARG A 175 4.62 -29.71 8.38
C ARG A 175 5.98 -29.99 9.03
N GLU A 176 6.53 -31.16 8.79
CA GLU A 176 7.82 -31.58 9.31
C GLU A 176 8.96 -30.72 8.76
N PHE A 177 8.97 -30.44 7.45
CA PHE A 177 9.90 -29.51 6.82
C PHE A 177 9.90 -28.15 7.52
N TYR A 178 8.73 -27.60 7.81
CA TYR A 178 8.62 -26.34 8.57
C TYR A 178 9.21 -26.45 9.97
N ASP A 179 8.92 -27.54 10.69
CA ASP A 179 9.41 -27.76 12.05
C ASP A 179 10.95 -27.86 12.07
N HIS A 180 11.56 -28.51 11.05
CA HIS A 180 13.01 -28.49 10.87
C HIS A 180 13.55 -27.10 10.50
N LEU A 181 12.90 -26.40 9.57
CA LEU A 181 13.35 -25.07 9.12
C LEU A 181 13.42 -24.06 10.27
N ILE A 182 12.39 -24.00 11.13
CA ILE A 182 12.39 -23.09 12.28
C ILE A 182 13.41 -23.49 13.36
N LYS A 183 13.66 -24.80 13.51
CA LYS A 183 14.62 -25.33 14.48
C LYS A 183 16.05 -25.03 14.07
N THR A 184 16.36 -25.18 12.79
CA THR A 184 17.70 -24.94 12.24
C THR A 184 18.02 -23.45 12.12
N PHE A 185 17.03 -22.60 11.83
CA PHE A 185 17.23 -21.15 11.66
C PHE A 185 16.39 -20.33 12.64
N PRO A 186 16.72 -20.30 13.95
CA PRO A 186 15.82 -19.78 14.99
C PRO A 186 15.56 -18.27 14.95
N HIS A 187 16.42 -17.50 14.28
CA HIS A 187 16.29 -16.05 14.14
C HIS A 187 15.40 -15.70 12.93
N ASN A 188 14.17 -16.20 12.89
CA ASN A 188 13.21 -15.91 11.83
C ASN A 188 11.81 -15.61 12.40
N SER A 189 10.96 -14.92 11.62
CA SER A 189 9.57 -14.64 12.00
C SER A 189 8.57 -15.52 11.25
N ILE A 190 8.98 -16.72 10.82
CA ILE A 190 8.14 -17.58 9.99
C ILE A 190 7.11 -18.27 10.87
N THR A 191 5.85 -18.14 10.49
CA THR A 191 4.79 -18.98 11.01
C THR A 191 4.34 -19.97 9.94
N LEU A 192 3.85 -21.14 10.36
CA LEU A 192 3.29 -22.15 9.45
C LEU A 192 2.24 -21.53 8.51
N LYS A 193 1.39 -20.66 9.05
CA LYS A 193 0.36 -19.95 8.29
C LYS A 193 0.99 -19.03 7.24
N ASN A 194 2.01 -18.27 7.61
CA ASN A 194 2.69 -17.38 6.67
C ASN A 194 3.37 -18.15 5.54
N LEU A 195 4.08 -19.23 5.87
CA LEU A 195 4.82 -20.03 4.89
C LEU A 195 3.91 -20.67 3.84
N PHE A 196 2.85 -21.36 4.27
CA PHE A 196 2.04 -22.19 3.36
C PHE A 196 0.73 -21.57 2.89
N VAL A 197 0.22 -20.53 3.57
CA VAL A 197 -1.14 -20.04 3.36
C VAL A 197 -1.16 -18.56 3.00
N THR A 198 -0.58 -17.70 3.86
CA THR A 198 -0.60 -16.24 3.66
C THR A 198 0.25 -15.84 2.45
N SER A 199 1.45 -16.40 2.31
CA SER A 199 2.35 -16.10 1.19
C SER A 199 1.73 -16.54 -0.15
N GLY A 200 1.06 -17.69 -0.17
CA GLY A 200 0.56 -18.31 -1.41
C GLY A 200 1.66 -18.68 -2.40
N LEU A 201 2.92 -18.74 -1.95
CA LEU A 201 4.11 -18.95 -2.78
C LEU A 201 4.52 -20.42 -2.93
N LEU A 202 4.08 -21.26 -1.98
CA LEU A 202 4.35 -22.70 -1.97
C LEU A 202 3.15 -23.45 -2.54
N ILE A 203 3.39 -24.22 -3.59
CA ILE A 203 2.37 -24.94 -4.36
C ILE A 203 2.55 -26.45 -4.17
N ARG A 204 1.44 -27.16 -4.04
CA ARG A 204 1.39 -28.62 -3.91
C ARG A 204 1.71 -29.31 -5.24
N PRO A 205 1.97 -30.63 -5.22
CA PRO A 205 2.18 -31.40 -6.45
C PRO A 205 0.98 -31.35 -7.41
N ASP A 206 -0.24 -31.19 -6.88
CA ASP A 206 -1.48 -31.08 -7.66
C ASP A 206 -1.79 -29.67 -8.18
N GLY A 207 -0.84 -28.73 -8.05
CA GLY A 207 -1.00 -27.33 -8.43
C GLY A 207 -1.88 -26.50 -7.47
N LYS A 208 -2.43 -27.11 -6.42
CA LYS A 208 -3.29 -26.42 -5.45
C LYS A 208 -2.47 -25.84 -4.31
N LYS A 209 -3.10 -24.96 -3.52
CA LYS A 209 -2.50 -24.43 -2.28
C LYS A 209 -2.65 -25.43 -1.14
N TYR A 210 -1.75 -25.36 -0.16
CA TYR A 210 -1.87 -26.10 1.08
C TYR A 210 -3.01 -25.56 1.96
N ASN A 211 -3.69 -26.46 2.67
CA ASN A 211 -4.72 -26.10 3.65
C ASN A 211 -4.11 -26.03 5.06
N TYR A 212 -4.32 -24.90 5.73
CA TYR A 212 -3.82 -24.66 7.08
C TYR A 212 -4.20 -25.76 8.08
N ASN A 213 -5.48 -26.16 8.11
CA ASN A 213 -5.99 -27.12 9.08
C ASN A 213 -5.40 -28.51 8.86
N THR A 214 -5.12 -28.87 7.60
CA THR A 214 -4.45 -30.12 7.26
C THR A 214 -3.01 -30.14 7.77
N LEU A 215 -2.26 -29.04 7.60
CA LEU A 215 -0.89 -28.94 8.09
C LEU A 215 -0.83 -28.89 9.62
N LYS A 216 -1.70 -28.09 10.26
CA LYS A 216 -1.76 -27.95 11.72
C LYS A 216 -2.07 -29.28 12.41
N ASN A 217 -2.97 -30.06 11.85
CA ASN A 217 -3.40 -31.34 12.42
C ASN A 217 -2.62 -32.54 11.86
N ALA A 218 -1.58 -32.32 11.05
CA ALA A 218 -0.80 -33.43 10.49
C ALA A 218 -0.13 -34.30 11.58
N PRO A 219 0.49 -33.74 12.63
CA PRO A 219 1.19 -34.54 13.64
C PRO A 219 0.27 -35.49 14.42
N THR A 220 -1.01 -35.16 14.56
CA THR A 220 -1.99 -36.02 15.27
C THR A 220 -2.50 -37.17 14.41
N ARG A 221 -2.42 -37.06 13.09
CA ARG A 221 -2.87 -38.09 12.14
C ARG A 221 -1.73 -38.98 11.66
N SER A 222 -0.54 -38.41 11.50
CA SER A 222 0.67 -39.09 11.03
C SER A 222 1.87 -38.50 11.75
N PRO A 223 2.30 -39.11 12.87
CA PRO A 223 3.39 -38.60 13.70
C PRO A 223 4.74 -38.56 12.96
N ILE A 224 4.94 -39.49 12.02
CA ILE A 224 6.14 -39.59 11.18
C ILE A 224 5.68 -39.40 9.73
N SER A 225 6.29 -38.45 9.01
CA SER A 225 5.95 -38.22 7.61
C SER A 225 6.68 -39.19 6.68
N LYS A 226 6.18 -39.32 5.45
CA LYS A 226 6.79 -40.22 4.45
C LYS A 226 8.24 -39.83 4.10
N GLN A 227 8.54 -38.53 4.17
CA GLN A 227 9.86 -37.97 3.87
C GLN A 227 10.71 -37.72 5.13
N HIS A 228 10.35 -38.33 6.26
CA HIS A 228 11.04 -38.12 7.54
C HIS A 228 12.56 -38.33 7.44
N GLU A 229 12.99 -39.49 6.91
CA GLU A 229 14.41 -39.82 6.78
C GLU A 229 15.16 -38.83 5.87
N ALA A 230 14.52 -38.43 4.77
CA ALA A 230 15.07 -37.44 3.85
C ALA A 230 15.21 -36.07 4.54
N LEU A 231 14.16 -35.59 5.22
CA LEU A 231 14.17 -34.30 5.90
C LEU A 231 15.20 -34.27 7.03
N GLU A 232 15.27 -35.32 7.87
CA GLU A 232 16.30 -35.40 8.91
C GLU A 232 17.70 -35.37 8.27
N ALA A 233 17.94 -36.15 7.22
CA ALA A 233 19.24 -36.17 6.52
C ALA A 233 19.62 -34.81 5.91
N ILE A 234 18.66 -34.07 5.35
CA ILE A 234 18.87 -32.71 4.82
C ILE A 234 19.29 -31.78 5.96
N PHE A 235 18.49 -31.72 7.02
CA PHE A 235 18.66 -30.74 8.09
C PHE A 235 19.81 -31.06 9.06
N GLN A 236 20.28 -32.32 9.10
CA GLN A 236 21.52 -32.68 9.79
C GLN A 236 22.74 -31.95 9.22
N LYS A 237 22.75 -31.61 7.92
CA LYS A 237 23.88 -30.92 7.27
C LYS A 237 24.02 -29.44 7.65
N PHE A 238 23.09 -28.92 8.44
CA PHE A 238 23.06 -27.54 8.92
C PHE A 238 23.20 -27.41 10.45
N LYS A 239 23.40 -28.55 11.14
CA LYS A 239 23.77 -28.60 12.55
C LYS A 239 25.29 -28.51 12.68
#